data_AF-Q5NDL2-F1
#
_entry.id   AF-Q5NDL2-F1
#
_cell.length_a   1.000
_cell.length_b   1.000
_cell.length_c   1.000
_cell.angle_alpha   90.00
_cell.angle_beta   90.00
_cell.angle_gamma   90.00
#
_symmetry.space_group_name_H-M   'P 1'
#
loop_
_entity.id
_entity.type
_entity.pdbx_description
1 polymer ?
#
loop_
_entity_poly.entity_id
_entity_poly.type
_entity_poly.pdbx_seq_one_letter_code
_entity_poly.pdbx_strand_id
1 'polypeptide(L)'
;MLMLFVFGVLLHEVSLSGQNEAPPNTHSIPGEPLYNYASIRLPEEHIPFFLHNNRHIATVCRKDSLCPYKKHLEKLKYCWGYEKSCKPEFRFGYPVCSYVDMGWTDTLESAEDIFWKQADFGYARERLEEMHVLCQPKETSDSSLVCSRYLQYCRATNLYLDLRNIKRNHDRFKEDFFQSGEIGGHCKLDIRTLTSEGQRKSPLQSWFAELQSYTQLNFRPIEDAKCDIVIEKPTYFMKLDAGVNMYHHFCDFINLYITQHVNNSFSTDVYIVMWDTSSYGYGDLFSDTWNAFTDYDVIHLKTYDSKRVCFKEAVFSLLPRMRYGLFYNTPLISGCQNTGLFRAFAQHVLHRLNITQEGPKDGKIRVTILARSTEYRKILNQNELVNALKTVSTFEVQIVDYKYRELGFLDQLRITHNTDIFIGMHGAGLTHLLFLPDWAAVFELYNCEDERCYLDLARLRGVHYITWRRQNKVFPQDKGHHPTLGEHPKFTNYSFDVEEFMYLVLQAADHVLQHPKWPFKKKHDEL
;
A
#
# COMPACT_ATOMS: atom_id res chain seq x y z
N MET A 1 19.85 -44.84 38.27
CA MET A 1 19.91 -43.51 38.94
C MET A 1 20.36 -42.49 37.90
N LEU A 2 19.56 -41.43 37.72
CA LEU A 2 19.83 -40.06 37.21
C LEU A 2 21.18 -39.81 36.48
N MET A 3 21.28 -39.12 35.34
CA MET A 3 20.57 -37.92 34.88
C MET A 3 20.64 -37.82 33.34
N LEU A 4 19.51 -37.59 32.69
CA LEU A 4 19.45 -37.03 31.33
C LEU A 4 19.61 -35.51 31.46
N PHE A 5 20.81 -35.00 31.16
CA PHE A 5 21.07 -33.57 31.04
C PHE A 5 20.48 -33.05 29.73
N VAL A 6 19.24 -32.54 29.80
CA VAL A 6 18.66 -31.71 28.73
C VAL A 6 19.30 -30.33 28.84
N PHE A 7 20.35 -30.08 28.07
CA PHE A 7 20.85 -28.73 27.84
C PHE A 7 19.88 -28.01 26.91
N GLY A 8 18.93 -27.28 27.50
CA GLY A 8 18.15 -26.27 26.80
C GLY A 8 19.09 -25.16 26.34
N VAL A 9 19.39 -25.12 25.05
CA VAL A 9 20.07 -24.00 24.42
C VAL A 9 19.07 -22.85 24.39
N LEU A 10 19.26 -21.91 25.32
CA LEU A 10 18.60 -20.60 25.34
C LEU A 10 18.92 -19.87 24.03
N LEU A 11 18.02 -19.97 23.06
CA LEU A 11 17.94 -19.06 21.92
C LEU A 11 17.79 -17.66 22.51
N HIS A 12 18.88 -16.89 22.49
CA HIS A 12 18.84 -15.46 22.74
C HIS A 12 17.92 -14.85 21.68
N GLU A 13 16.73 -14.46 22.10
CA GLU A 13 15.86 -13.57 21.33
C GLU A 13 16.67 -12.32 21.01
N VAL A 14 17.02 -12.16 19.73
CA VAL A 14 17.57 -10.91 19.21
C VAL A 14 16.45 -9.88 19.34
N SER A 15 16.46 -9.17 20.46
CA SER A 15 15.63 -8.00 20.64
C SER A 15 16.02 -7.02 19.54
N LEU A 16 15.05 -6.65 18.69
CA LEU A 16 15.13 -5.50 17.79
C LEU A 16 15.29 -4.25 18.66
N SER A 17 16.51 -4.03 19.15
CA SER A 17 16.87 -3.03 20.14
C SER A 17 16.94 -1.66 19.46
N GLY A 18 15.79 -1.03 19.31
CA GLY A 18 15.70 0.39 18.94
C GLY A 18 14.59 1.14 19.67
N GLN A 19 13.90 0.55 20.65
CA GLN A 19 12.63 1.11 21.17
C GLN A 19 12.57 1.40 22.67
N ASN A 20 13.70 1.38 23.40
CA ASN A 20 13.74 1.72 24.83
C ASN A 20 14.71 2.87 25.17
N GLU A 21 15.00 3.77 24.23
CA GLU A 21 15.52 5.07 24.63
C GLU A 21 14.38 5.84 25.30
N ALA A 22 14.40 5.87 26.63
CA ALA A 22 13.66 6.86 27.39
C ALA A 22 14.03 8.22 26.81
N PRO A 23 13.06 9.09 26.45
CA PRO A 23 13.39 10.40 25.96
C PRO A 23 14.31 11.08 26.98
N PRO A 24 15.38 11.77 26.53
CA PRO A 24 16.27 12.49 27.43
C PRO A 24 15.41 13.38 28.33
N ASN A 25 15.83 13.55 29.60
CA ASN A 25 15.22 14.47 30.56
C ASN A 25 15.11 15.88 29.95
N THR A 26 14.12 16.11 29.11
CA THR A 26 13.76 17.41 28.60
C THR A 26 13.08 18.07 29.77
N HIS A 27 13.78 19.01 30.38
CA HIS A 27 13.17 20.05 31.19
C HIS A 27 12.09 20.69 30.32
N SER A 28 10.85 20.20 30.44
CA SER A 28 9.73 20.65 29.64
C SER A 28 9.50 22.12 29.92
N ILE A 29 9.60 22.96 28.90
CA ILE A 29 9.23 24.37 29.00
C ILE A 29 7.73 24.39 29.36
N PRO A 30 7.30 25.13 30.41
CA PRO A 30 5.90 25.21 30.78
C PRO A 30 5.04 25.61 29.57
N GLY A 31 4.10 24.76 29.18
CA GLY A 31 3.19 25.01 28.05
C GLY A 31 3.54 24.28 26.75
N GLU A 32 4.68 23.58 26.66
CA GLU A 32 5.00 22.74 25.51
C GLU A 32 4.64 21.27 25.74
N PRO A 33 4.12 20.56 24.71
CA PRO A 33 3.82 19.13 24.83
C PRO A 33 5.11 18.32 24.97
N LEU A 34 5.07 17.24 25.75
CA LEU A 34 6.20 16.32 25.99
C LEU A 34 6.56 15.48 24.75
N TYR A 35 5.72 15.53 23.72
CA TYR A 35 5.91 14.86 22.44
C TYR A 35 5.30 15.69 21.32
N ASN A 36 5.91 15.66 20.13
CA ASN A 36 5.36 16.33 18.96
C ASN A 36 4.14 15.58 18.39
N TYR A 37 2.98 15.69 19.03
CA TYR A 37 1.76 15.00 18.60
C TYR A 37 1.29 15.39 17.20
N ALA A 38 1.67 16.58 16.73
CA ALA A 38 1.34 17.08 15.41
C ALA A 38 2.07 16.30 14.30
N SER A 39 3.19 15.63 14.59
CA SER A 39 3.90 14.81 13.60
C SER A 39 3.23 13.47 13.30
N ILE A 40 2.34 12.98 14.19
CA ILE A 40 1.66 11.69 14.01
C ILE A 40 0.83 11.70 12.73
N ARG A 41 0.02 12.75 12.50
CA ARG A 41 -0.83 12.95 11.30
C ARG A 41 -1.48 11.66 10.79
N LEU A 42 -2.14 10.91 11.67
CA LEU A 42 -2.87 9.69 11.30
C LEU A 42 -4.38 9.93 11.40
N PRO A 43 -5.19 9.22 10.59
CA PRO A 43 -6.63 9.19 10.78
C PRO A 43 -7.00 8.88 12.23
N GLU A 44 -8.03 9.53 12.74
CA GLU A 44 -8.47 9.36 14.14
C GLU A 44 -8.74 7.88 14.49
N GLU A 45 -9.27 7.12 13.53
CA GLU A 45 -9.54 5.69 13.68
C GLU A 45 -8.26 4.86 13.90
N HIS A 46 -7.11 5.31 13.38
CA HIS A 46 -5.83 4.59 13.47
C HIS A 46 -5.10 4.85 14.79
N ILE A 47 -5.43 5.94 15.50
CA ILE A 47 -4.69 6.37 16.70
C ILE A 47 -4.63 5.29 17.79
N PRO A 48 -5.70 4.57 18.15
CA PRO A 48 -5.61 3.50 19.15
C PRO A 48 -4.61 2.39 18.77
N PHE A 49 -4.60 2.01 17.50
CA PHE A 49 -3.75 0.95 16.94
C PHE A 49 -2.29 1.39 16.90
N PHE A 50 -2.05 2.63 16.48
CA PHE A 50 -0.73 3.26 16.54
C PHE A 50 -0.19 3.32 17.98
N LEU A 51 -0.99 3.77 18.95
CA LEU A 51 -0.59 3.86 20.36
C LEU A 51 -0.40 2.47 21.01
N HIS A 52 -1.16 1.46 20.57
CA HIS A 52 -0.93 0.08 20.99
C HIS A 52 0.47 -0.40 20.56
N ASN A 53 0.83 -0.17 19.30
CA ASN A 53 2.12 -0.59 18.75
C ASN A 53 3.29 0.29 19.25
N ASN A 54 3.00 1.52 19.71
CA ASN A 54 3.99 2.49 20.20
C ASN A 54 3.76 2.86 21.68
N ARG A 55 3.96 1.88 22.56
CA ARG A 55 3.68 1.99 24.02
C ARG A 55 4.45 3.09 24.73
N HIS A 56 5.65 3.41 24.26
CA HIS A 56 6.46 4.51 24.79
C HIS A 56 5.75 5.86 24.57
N ILE A 57 5.21 6.12 23.37
CA ILE A 57 4.40 7.32 23.08
C ILE A 57 3.11 7.33 23.89
N ALA A 58 2.42 6.19 24.01
CA ALA A 58 1.21 6.10 24.84
C ALA A 58 1.48 6.45 26.32
N THR A 59 2.68 6.10 26.82
CA THR A 59 3.10 6.42 28.20
C THR A 59 3.37 7.91 28.38
N VAL A 60 4.01 8.56 27.41
CA VAL A 60 4.21 10.02 27.40
C VAL A 60 2.86 10.73 27.35
N CYS A 61 1.98 10.35 26.41
CA CYS A 61 0.63 10.92 26.26
C CYS A 61 -0.22 10.83 27.53
N ARG A 62 -0.07 9.76 28.33
CA ARG A 62 -0.80 9.61 29.60
C ARG A 62 -0.41 10.66 30.64
N LYS A 63 0.88 11.00 30.70
CA LYS A 63 1.44 11.97 31.67
C LYS A 63 1.29 13.41 31.22
N ASP A 64 1.28 13.62 29.91
CA ASP A 64 1.20 14.94 29.30
C ASP A 64 -0.22 15.52 29.36
N SER A 65 -0.40 16.70 29.95
CA SER A 65 -1.68 17.40 29.96
C SER A 65 -2.15 17.84 28.57
N LEU A 66 -1.22 18.06 27.64
CA LEU A 66 -1.44 18.60 26.29
C LEU A 66 -1.62 17.52 25.22
N CYS A 67 -1.57 16.22 25.57
CA CYS A 67 -1.80 15.17 24.58
C CYS A 67 -3.25 15.22 24.04
N PRO A 68 -3.47 15.41 22.72
CA PRO A 68 -4.82 15.46 22.14
C PRO A 68 -5.48 14.08 22.07
N TYR A 69 -4.70 13.00 22.26
CA TYR A 69 -5.15 11.62 22.04
C TYR A 69 -5.55 10.88 23.33
N LYS A 70 -5.75 11.59 24.45
CA LYS A 70 -6.07 10.97 25.75
C LYS A 70 -7.25 10.00 25.70
N LYS A 71 -8.31 10.35 24.98
CA LYS A 71 -9.50 9.50 24.80
C LYS A 71 -9.21 8.13 24.16
N HIS A 72 -8.10 8.02 23.41
CA HIS A 72 -7.71 6.76 22.76
C HIS A 72 -6.88 5.85 23.68
N LEU A 73 -6.39 6.35 24.82
CA LEU A 73 -5.61 5.54 25.78
C LEU A 73 -6.45 4.44 26.46
N GLU A 74 -7.77 4.57 26.47
CA GLU A 74 -8.69 3.53 26.96
C GLU A 74 -8.87 2.38 25.94
N LYS A 75 -8.47 2.62 24.69
CA LYS A 75 -8.61 1.70 23.54
C LYS A 75 -7.29 0.98 23.21
N LEU A 76 -6.34 0.90 24.14
CA LEU A 76 -5.03 0.27 23.91
C LEU A 76 -5.06 -1.26 23.76
N LYS A 77 -6.24 -1.89 23.75
CA LYS A 77 -6.40 -3.30 23.37
C LYS A 77 -6.43 -3.48 21.84
N TYR A 78 -6.93 -2.47 21.11
CA TYR A 78 -7.00 -2.48 19.65
C TYR A 78 -5.61 -2.40 19.03
N CYS A 79 -5.35 -3.24 18.02
CA CYS A 79 -4.03 -3.51 17.47
C CYS A 79 -4.14 -3.85 15.99
N TRP A 80 -3.08 -3.66 15.22
CA TRP A 80 -3.16 -3.87 13.77
C TRP A 80 -3.39 -5.35 13.43
N GLY A 81 -2.84 -6.25 14.24
CA GLY A 81 -3.00 -7.70 14.10
C GLY A 81 -1.69 -8.44 13.85
N TYR A 82 -0.64 -7.72 13.46
CA TYR A 82 0.70 -8.29 13.34
C TYR A 82 1.45 -8.36 14.67
N GLU A 83 1.01 -7.65 15.70
CA GLU A 83 1.59 -7.75 17.03
C GLU A 83 1.29 -9.12 17.64
N LYS A 84 2.31 -9.80 18.18
CA LYS A 84 2.19 -11.18 18.73
C LYS A 84 1.11 -11.33 19.81
N SER A 85 0.84 -10.26 20.56
CA SER A 85 -0.16 -10.23 21.64
C SER A 85 -1.57 -9.83 21.17
N CYS A 86 -1.74 -9.48 19.89
CA CYS A 86 -3.01 -9.00 19.34
C CYS A 86 -4.01 -10.14 19.15
N LYS A 87 -5.15 -10.06 19.84
CA LYS A 87 -6.25 -11.01 19.65
C LYS A 87 -7.11 -10.65 18.44
N PRO A 88 -7.69 -11.63 17.72
CA PRO A 88 -8.49 -11.39 16.52
C PRO A 88 -9.60 -10.34 16.69
N GLU A 89 -10.31 -10.33 17.83
CA GLU A 89 -11.40 -9.41 18.11
C GLU A 89 -10.99 -7.93 18.26
N PHE A 90 -9.69 -7.66 18.37
CA PHE A 90 -9.12 -6.33 18.52
C PHE A 90 -8.38 -5.83 17.28
N ARG A 91 -8.35 -6.62 16.20
CA ARG A 91 -7.67 -6.28 14.95
C ARG A 91 -8.32 -5.08 14.26
N PHE A 92 -7.55 -4.38 13.42
CA PHE A 92 -8.09 -3.33 12.55
C PHE A 92 -8.92 -3.99 11.43
N GLY A 93 -10.17 -4.32 11.72
CA GLY A 93 -10.98 -5.12 10.81
C GLY A 93 -10.53 -6.59 10.75
N TYR A 94 -11.40 -7.40 10.17
CA TYR A 94 -11.14 -8.80 9.88
C TYR A 94 -11.96 -9.19 8.65
N PRO A 95 -11.43 -10.02 7.74
CA PRO A 95 -12.17 -10.40 6.56
C PRO A 95 -13.41 -11.20 6.91
N VAL A 96 -14.39 -11.13 6.02
CA VAL A 96 -15.65 -11.88 6.11
C VAL A 96 -15.77 -12.76 4.88
N CYS A 97 -16.04 -14.05 5.08
CA CYS A 97 -16.24 -15.00 4.00
C CYS A 97 -17.72 -15.41 3.90
N SER A 98 -18.25 -15.41 2.68
CA SER A 98 -19.64 -15.81 2.41
C SER A 98 -19.80 -17.31 2.09
N TYR A 99 -18.72 -17.94 1.63
CA TYR A 99 -18.64 -19.37 1.38
C TYR A 99 -17.18 -19.84 1.49
N VAL A 100 -16.99 -21.16 1.57
CA VAL A 100 -15.66 -21.80 1.60
C VAL A 100 -15.33 -22.36 0.23
N ASP A 101 -14.11 -22.08 -0.23
CA ASP A 101 -13.52 -22.72 -1.40
C ASP A 101 -12.74 -23.98 -0.98
N MET A 102 -13.32 -25.15 -1.26
CA MET A 102 -12.74 -26.46 -0.89
C MET A 102 -11.38 -26.74 -1.54
N GLY A 103 -10.98 -25.97 -2.56
CA GLY A 103 -9.62 -26.04 -3.11
C GLY A 103 -8.56 -25.44 -2.17
N TRP A 104 -8.98 -24.64 -1.19
CA TRP A 104 -8.10 -23.94 -0.25
C TRP A 104 -8.23 -24.45 1.18
N THR A 105 -9.46 -24.62 1.66
CA THR A 105 -9.74 -24.98 3.06
C THR A 105 -11.15 -25.55 3.23
N ASP A 106 -11.49 -26.03 4.42
CA ASP A 106 -12.74 -26.74 4.74
C ASP A 106 -13.70 -25.93 5.65
N THR A 107 -13.26 -24.80 6.21
CA THR A 107 -14.05 -23.99 7.15
C THR A 107 -14.00 -22.50 6.83
N LEU A 108 -15.07 -21.76 7.20
CA LEU A 108 -15.12 -20.30 7.05
C LEU A 108 -14.03 -19.61 7.88
N GLU A 109 -13.82 -20.05 9.12
CA GLU A 109 -12.78 -19.48 10.00
C GLU A 109 -11.38 -19.64 9.39
N SER A 110 -11.07 -20.81 8.83
CA SER A 110 -9.79 -21.00 8.13
C SER A 110 -9.70 -20.19 6.84
N ALA A 111 -10.81 -19.97 6.12
CA ALA A 111 -10.82 -19.12 4.93
C ALA A 111 -10.53 -17.65 5.29
N GLU A 112 -11.10 -17.16 6.39
CA GLU A 112 -10.84 -15.82 6.93
C GLU A 112 -9.38 -15.66 7.35
N ASP A 113 -8.80 -16.65 8.04
CA ASP A 113 -7.38 -16.62 8.43
C ASP A 113 -6.45 -16.66 7.21
N ILE A 114 -6.75 -17.48 6.19
CA ILE A 114 -5.99 -17.51 4.93
C ILE A 114 -6.05 -16.15 4.23
N PHE A 115 -7.25 -15.57 4.07
CA PHE A 115 -7.39 -14.27 3.43
C PHE A 115 -6.66 -13.17 4.23
N TRP A 116 -6.76 -13.20 5.56
CA TRP A 116 -6.07 -12.24 6.44
C TRP A 116 -4.54 -12.33 6.32
N LYS A 117 -3.97 -13.54 6.22
CA LYS A 117 -2.54 -13.76 5.98
C LYS A 117 -2.10 -13.31 4.59
N GLN A 118 -2.89 -13.60 3.56
CA GLN A 118 -2.57 -13.27 2.17
C GLN A 118 -2.69 -11.77 1.85
N ALA A 119 -3.68 -11.10 2.46
CA ALA A 119 -4.18 -9.85 1.93
C ALA A 119 -4.44 -8.72 2.94
N ASP A 120 -4.22 -8.96 4.23
CA ASP A 120 -4.45 -7.99 5.29
C ASP A 120 -3.17 -7.78 6.11
N PHE A 121 -3.27 -7.25 7.34
CA PHE A 121 -2.15 -7.07 8.25
C PHE A 121 -1.41 -8.37 8.61
N GLY A 122 -1.98 -9.53 8.32
CA GLY A 122 -1.27 -10.81 8.39
C GLY A 122 -0.12 -10.90 7.41
N TYR A 123 -0.23 -10.26 6.25
CA TYR A 123 0.87 -10.17 5.29
C TYR A 123 2.06 -9.42 5.88
N ALA A 124 1.83 -8.31 6.60
CA ALA A 124 2.87 -7.58 7.30
C ALA A 124 3.49 -8.41 8.43
N ARG A 125 2.67 -9.20 9.15
CA ARG A 125 3.14 -10.11 10.21
C ARG A 125 4.15 -11.12 9.67
N GLU A 126 3.85 -11.76 8.55
CA GLU A 126 4.77 -12.74 7.96
C GLU A 126 6.10 -12.11 7.56
N ARG A 127 6.09 -10.90 6.98
CA ARG A 127 7.35 -10.19 6.65
C ARG A 127 8.19 -9.91 7.89
N LEU A 128 7.54 -9.56 9.01
CA LEU A 128 8.21 -9.36 10.30
C LEU A 128 8.79 -10.66 10.87
N GLU A 129 8.08 -11.79 10.73
CA GLU A 129 8.53 -13.11 11.20
C GLU A 129 9.68 -13.68 10.37
N GLU A 130 9.82 -13.26 9.11
CA GLU A 130 10.91 -13.65 8.20
C GLU A 130 12.22 -12.89 8.44
N MET A 131 12.22 -11.86 9.29
CA MET A 131 13.37 -10.98 9.51
C MET A 131 14.53 -11.71 10.16
N HIS A 132 15.71 -11.62 9.54
CA HIS A 132 16.95 -12.18 10.07
C HIS A 132 18.14 -11.27 9.74
N VAL A 133 19.18 -11.33 10.59
CA VAL A 133 20.37 -10.49 10.44
C VAL A 133 21.31 -11.14 9.41
N LEU A 134 21.61 -10.41 8.34
CA LEU A 134 22.59 -10.80 7.33
C LEU A 134 23.97 -10.18 7.60
N CYS A 135 24.01 -8.95 8.13
CA CYS A 135 25.24 -8.32 8.55
C CYS A 135 25.12 -7.79 9.97
N GLN A 136 25.88 -8.39 10.89
CA GLN A 136 25.76 -8.16 12.32
C GLN A 136 26.77 -7.09 12.80
N PRO A 137 26.33 -5.99 13.43
CA PRO A 137 27.21 -5.02 14.07
C PRO A 137 27.85 -5.60 15.34
N LYS A 138 29.09 -5.20 15.65
CA LYS A 138 29.73 -5.48 16.94
C LYS A 138 29.58 -4.29 17.90
N GLU A 139 29.62 -3.08 17.37
CA GLU A 139 29.45 -1.82 18.08
C GLU A 139 28.27 -1.02 17.51
N THR A 140 27.79 0.00 18.21
CA THR A 140 26.64 0.81 17.76
C THR A 140 26.92 1.66 16.51
N SER A 141 28.19 2.01 16.28
CA SER A 141 28.67 2.71 15.08
C SER A 141 28.90 1.79 13.88
N ASP A 142 28.87 0.47 14.08
CA ASP A 142 29.02 -0.47 12.98
C ASP A 142 27.78 -0.46 12.07
N SER A 143 27.96 -0.96 10.86
CA SER A 143 26.85 -1.14 9.92
C SER A 143 26.00 -2.34 10.32
N SER A 144 24.77 -2.39 9.82
CA SER A 144 23.93 -3.59 9.93
C SER A 144 23.13 -3.80 8.66
N LEU A 145 22.74 -5.05 8.42
CA LEU A 145 21.78 -5.43 7.39
C LEU A 145 20.87 -6.52 7.92
N VAL A 146 19.56 -6.24 7.98
CA VAL A 146 18.53 -7.18 8.43
C VAL A 146 17.48 -7.27 7.34
N CYS A 147 17.14 -8.48 6.90
CA CYS A 147 16.27 -8.69 5.76
C CYS A 147 15.19 -9.73 6.07
N SER A 148 14.06 -9.58 5.39
CA SER A 148 13.07 -10.65 5.23
C SER A 148 13.53 -11.65 4.18
N ARG A 149 12.79 -12.75 4.05
CA ARG A 149 13.06 -13.82 3.08
C ARG A 149 13.12 -13.27 1.66
N TYR A 150 14.03 -13.82 0.86
CA TYR A 150 14.34 -13.44 -0.51
C TYR A 150 14.75 -11.97 -0.70
N LEU A 151 15.12 -11.27 0.38
CA LEU A 151 15.44 -9.84 0.38
C LEU A 151 14.30 -9.00 -0.22
N GLN A 152 13.05 -9.36 0.09
CA GLN A 152 11.88 -8.59 -0.37
C GLN A 152 11.75 -7.25 0.36
N TYR A 153 12.21 -7.21 1.61
CA TYR A 153 12.36 -6.03 2.45
C TYR A 153 13.65 -6.15 3.26
N CYS A 154 14.39 -5.05 3.39
CA CYS A 154 15.58 -4.98 4.23
C CYS A 154 15.66 -3.64 4.97
N ARG A 155 16.30 -3.64 6.14
CA ARG A 155 16.75 -2.44 6.86
C ARG A 155 18.26 -2.50 7.02
N ALA A 156 18.92 -1.38 6.78
CA ALA A 156 20.35 -1.23 6.97
C ALA A 156 20.66 0.02 7.81
N THR A 157 21.73 -0.06 8.60
CA THR A 157 22.31 1.09 9.30
C THR A 157 23.73 1.33 8.82
N ASN A 158 24.15 2.59 8.78
CA ASN A 158 25.48 3.02 8.32
C ASN A 158 25.87 2.37 6.97
N LEU A 159 24.93 2.39 6.02
CA LEU A 159 25.05 1.80 4.68
C LEU A 159 26.01 2.64 3.83
N TYR A 160 26.97 1.99 3.17
CA TYR A 160 27.89 2.61 2.21
C TYR A 160 27.46 2.30 0.77
N LEU A 161 27.37 3.33 -0.08
CA LEU A 161 27.21 3.23 -1.54
C LEU A 161 28.32 4.02 -2.25
N ASP A 162 29.06 3.37 -3.14
CA ASP A 162 30.05 3.99 -4.03
C ASP A 162 29.48 4.11 -5.44
N LEU A 163 29.10 5.31 -5.84
CA LEU A 163 28.51 5.61 -7.14
C LEU A 163 29.50 6.33 -8.07
N ARG A 164 30.81 6.29 -7.78
CA ARG A 164 31.82 7.07 -8.54
C ARG A 164 32.03 6.57 -9.96
N ASN A 165 31.99 5.26 -10.18
CA ASN A 165 32.37 4.63 -11.45
C ASN A 165 31.18 4.05 -12.23
N ILE A 166 29.97 4.52 -11.92
CA ILE A 166 28.74 3.98 -12.47
C ILE A 166 28.54 4.42 -13.93
N LYS A 167 28.16 3.45 -14.79
CA LYS A 167 27.75 3.70 -16.17
C LYS A 167 26.29 3.36 -16.35
N ARG A 168 25.47 4.39 -16.57
CA ARG A 168 24.03 4.27 -16.80
C ARG A 168 23.73 4.00 -18.28
N ASN A 169 22.72 3.18 -18.54
CA ASN A 169 22.19 2.91 -19.87
C ASN A 169 20.64 3.01 -19.83
N HIS A 170 19.94 2.26 -20.68
CA HIS A 170 18.47 2.26 -20.75
C HIS A 170 17.79 1.27 -19.80
N ASP A 171 18.55 0.46 -19.06
CA ASP A 171 18.02 -0.50 -18.10
C ASP A 171 17.70 0.19 -16.75
N ARG A 172 16.41 0.21 -16.39
CA ARG A 172 15.93 0.82 -15.14
C ARG A 172 16.36 0.06 -13.90
N PHE A 173 16.62 -1.25 -14.02
CA PHE A 173 16.92 -2.13 -12.89
C PHE A 173 18.06 -3.08 -13.23
N LYS A 174 19.20 -2.50 -13.61
CA LYS A 174 20.41 -3.24 -13.97
C LYS A 174 20.87 -4.10 -12.79
N GLU A 175 20.86 -5.43 -12.96
CA GLU A 175 21.10 -6.36 -11.85
C GLU A 175 22.56 -6.44 -11.38
N ASP A 176 23.52 -6.06 -12.22
CA ASP A 176 24.97 -6.01 -11.95
C ASP A 176 25.46 -4.56 -11.78
N PHE A 177 24.59 -3.69 -11.27
CA PHE A 177 24.88 -2.25 -11.12
C PHE A 177 26.03 -1.96 -10.15
N PHE A 178 26.16 -2.75 -9.08
CA PHE A 178 27.25 -2.64 -8.09
C PHE A 178 28.18 -3.84 -8.13
N GLN A 179 29.48 -3.57 -8.12
CA GLN A 179 30.55 -4.54 -7.91
C GLN A 179 30.86 -4.70 -6.42
N SER A 180 31.60 -5.75 -6.09
CA SER A 180 32.08 -6.00 -4.72
C SER A 180 32.84 -4.79 -4.18
N GLY A 181 32.49 -4.36 -2.97
CA GLY A 181 33.03 -3.18 -2.30
C GLY A 181 32.31 -1.87 -2.60
N GLU A 182 31.41 -1.83 -3.60
CA GLU A 182 30.67 -0.61 -3.95
C GLU A 182 29.36 -0.46 -3.15
N ILE A 183 28.86 -1.55 -2.56
CA ILE A 183 27.76 -1.53 -1.59
C ILE A 183 28.14 -2.39 -0.39
N GLY A 184 27.92 -1.90 0.83
CA GLY A 184 28.32 -2.65 2.01
C GLY A 184 28.28 -1.89 3.33
N GLY A 185 29.02 -2.42 4.29
CA GLY A 185 29.11 -1.88 5.64
C GLY A 185 30.18 -2.57 6.50
N HIS A 186 30.57 -1.94 7.60
CA HIS A 186 31.47 -2.53 8.59
C HIS A 186 30.68 -3.40 9.56
N CYS A 187 30.65 -4.72 9.34
CA CYS A 187 29.90 -5.67 10.16
C CYS A 187 30.38 -7.09 9.90
N LYS A 188 29.89 -8.07 10.67
CA LYS A 188 30.12 -9.49 10.36
C LYS A 188 29.05 -9.97 9.38
N LEU A 189 29.42 -10.16 8.12
CA LEU A 189 28.51 -10.59 7.06
C LEU A 189 28.36 -12.12 7.02
N ASP A 190 27.11 -12.60 7.04
CA ASP A 190 26.78 -13.98 6.70
C ASP A 190 26.56 -14.13 5.19
N ILE A 191 27.68 -14.23 4.47
CA ILE A 191 27.68 -14.35 3.01
C ILE A 191 26.96 -15.61 2.51
N ARG A 192 26.95 -16.68 3.32
CA ARG A 192 26.32 -17.96 2.95
C ARG A 192 24.81 -17.81 2.93
N THR A 193 24.25 -17.25 4.01
CA THR A 193 22.82 -16.96 4.09
C THR A 193 22.41 -15.95 3.02
N LEU A 194 23.15 -14.83 2.88
CA LEU A 194 22.88 -13.83 1.85
C LEU A 194 22.77 -14.47 0.45
N THR A 195 23.77 -15.27 0.05
CA THR A 195 23.79 -15.92 -1.28
C THR A 195 22.65 -16.93 -1.45
N SER A 196 22.18 -17.53 -0.35
CA SER A 196 21.08 -18.49 -0.38
C SER A 196 19.70 -17.88 -0.58
N GLU A 197 19.55 -16.55 -0.52
CA GLU A 197 18.25 -15.86 -0.63
C GLU A 197 17.88 -15.43 -2.07
N GLY A 198 18.68 -15.83 -3.07
CA GLY A 198 18.51 -15.41 -4.46
C GLY A 198 17.38 -16.08 -5.27
N GLN A 199 16.58 -16.96 -4.68
CA GLN A 199 15.64 -17.81 -5.44
C GLN A 199 14.49 -17.01 -6.10
N ARG A 200 14.20 -15.80 -5.62
CA ARG A 200 13.20 -14.89 -6.20
C ARG A 200 13.82 -13.61 -6.77
N LYS A 201 15.08 -13.64 -7.18
CA LYS A 201 15.76 -12.51 -7.83
C LYS A 201 14.95 -12.05 -9.05
N SER A 202 14.45 -10.83 -8.99
CA SER A 202 13.76 -10.16 -10.10
C SER A 202 13.62 -8.66 -9.79
N PRO A 203 13.77 -7.76 -10.78
CA PRO A 203 13.80 -6.32 -10.60
C PRO A 203 12.78 -5.74 -9.62
N LEU A 204 11.49 -6.09 -9.78
CA LEU A 204 10.37 -5.54 -9.00
C LEU A 204 9.85 -6.54 -7.95
N GLN A 205 10.62 -7.57 -7.61
CA GLN A 205 10.21 -8.60 -6.64
C GLN A 205 11.18 -8.76 -5.47
N SER A 206 12.44 -8.40 -5.64
CA SER A 206 13.49 -8.61 -4.65
C SER A 206 14.61 -7.59 -4.80
N TRP A 207 15.26 -7.25 -3.69
CA TRP A 207 16.50 -6.47 -3.63
C TRP A 207 17.77 -7.33 -3.72
N PHE A 208 17.63 -8.64 -3.92
CA PHE A 208 18.77 -9.54 -4.00
C PHE A 208 19.77 -9.13 -5.09
N ALA A 209 19.29 -8.65 -6.25
CA ALA A 209 20.19 -8.24 -7.33
C ALA A 209 21.14 -7.11 -6.91
N GLU A 210 20.65 -6.16 -6.12
CA GLU A 210 21.42 -5.01 -5.65
C GLU A 210 22.28 -5.33 -4.44
N LEU A 211 21.85 -6.29 -3.61
CA LEU A 211 22.50 -6.64 -2.35
C LEU A 211 23.36 -7.91 -2.42
N GLN A 212 23.34 -8.67 -3.51
CA GLN A 212 24.19 -9.88 -3.66
C GLN A 212 25.69 -9.56 -3.57
N SER A 213 26.10 -8.35 -3.93
CA SER A 213 27.48 -7.84 -3.82
C SER A 213 27.76 -7.08 -2.52
N TYR A 214 26.81 -7.10 -1.57
CA TYR A 214 26.98 -6.45 -0.27
C TYR A 214 28.25 -6.97 0.41
N THR A 215 29.17 -6.05 0.71
CA THR A 215 30.53 -6.38 1.13
C THR A 215 30.74 -6.01 2.59
N GLN A 216 31.36 -6.93 3.35
CA GLN A 216 31.94 -6.62 4.65
C GLN A 216 33.18 -5.73 4.46
N LEU A 217 33.04 -4.45 4.82
CA LEU A 217 34.10 -3.46 4.70
C LEU A 217 35.07 -3.56 5.88
N ASN A 218 36.34 -3.20 5.66
CA ASN A 218 37.39 -3.14 6.67
C ASN A 218 37.56 -1.75 7.31
N PHE A 219 36.61 -0.85 7.05
CA PHE A 219 36.54 0.51 7.58
C PHE A 219 35.09 0.83 7.93
N ARG A 220 34.88 1.70 8.92
CA ARG A 220 33.56 2.23 9.28
C ARG A 220 33.20 3.40 8.36
N PRO A 221 32.16 3.28 7.51
CA PRO A 221 31.94 4.26 6.44
C PRO A 221 31.80 5.71 6.89
N ILE A 222 31.12 5.96 8.00
CA ILE A 222 30.84 7.32 8.51
C ILE A 222 31.96 7.78 9.45
N GLU A 223 32.34 6.96 10.41
CA GLU A 223 33.30 7.26 11.48
C GLU A 223 34.71 7.45 10.92
N ASP A 224 35.10 6.66 9.91
CA ASP A 224 36.40 6.81 9.25
C ASP A 224 36.35 7.80 8.08
N ALA A 225 35.26 8.58 7.97
CA ALA A 225 35.03 9.63 6.98
C ALA A 225 35.27 9.18 5.52
N LYS A 226 34.68 8.05 5.13
CA LYS A 226 34.88 7.44 3.80
C LYS A 226 33.87 7.85 2.75
N CYS A 227 32.81 8.55 3.13
CA CYS A 227 31.79 9.07 2.24
C CYS A 227 31.97 10.56 1.95
N ASP A 228 31.63 10.96 0.73
CA ASP A 228 31.60 12.37 0.32
C ASP A 228 30.34 13.07 0.85
N ILE A 229 29.24 12.31 1.03
CA ILE A 229 27.98 12.76 1.60
C ILE A 229 27.49 11.74 2.64
N VAL A 230 27.00 12.23 3.77
CA VAL A 230 26.30 11.43 4.78
C VAL A 230 24.85 11.89 4.87
N ILE A 231 23.92 10.97 4.63
CA ILE A 231 22.48 11.19 4.75
C ILE A 231 22.04 10.76 6.15
N GLU A 232 21.75 11.75 6.97
CA GLU A 232 21.33 11.61 8.37
C GLU A 232 19.88 11.12 8.50
N LYS A 233 19.03 11.50 7.55
CA LYS A 233 17.59 11.24 7.60
C LYS A 233 17.28 9.80 7.18
N PRO A 234 16.31 9.11 7.82
CA PRO A 234 15.86 7.80 7.37
C PRO A 234 15.44 7.84 5.91
N THR A 235 15.95 6.89 5.13
CA THR A 235 15.81 6.89 3.67
C THR A 235 15.18 5.59 3.19
N TYR A 236 14.12 5.67 2.41
CA TYR A 236 13.46 4.53 1.79
C TYR A 236 13.87 4.43 0.32
N PHE A 237 14.51 3.33 -0.07
CA PHE A 237 14.75 2.98 -1.46
C PHE A 237 13.54 2.26 -2.04
N MET A 238 13.11 2.69 -3.22
CA MET A 238 11.98 2.10 -3.94
C MET A 238 12.29 1.88 -5.41
N LYS A 239 11.87 0.75 -5.97
CA LYS A 239 11.80 0.53 -7.42
C LYS A 239 10.35 0.62 -7.84
N LEU A 240 10.05 1.57 -8.71
CA LEU A 240 8.67 1.88 -9.10
C LEU A 240 8.25 1.13 -10.36
N ASP A 241 6.99 0.73 -10.41
CA ASP A 241 6.43 -0.02 -11.52
C ASP A 241 6.15 0.87 -12.74
N ALA A 242 5.02 1.62 -12.72
CA ALA A 242 4.64 2.49 -13.83
C ALA A 242 3.79 3.68 -13.38
N GLY A 243 4.42 4.85 -13.23
CA GLY A 243 3.82 6.09 -12.73
C GLY A 243 2.76 6.72 -13.64
N VAL A 244 2.66 6.24 -14.88
CA VAL A 244 1.64 6.68 -15.85
C VAL A 244 0.36 5.85 -15.81
N ASN A 245 0.32 4.75 -15.04
CA ASN A 245 -0.84 3.89 -14.91
C ASN A 245 -1.21 3.75 -13.43
N MET A 246 -2.40 4.23 -13.05
CA MET A 246 -2.83 4.24 -11.66
C MET A 246 -2.79 2.85 -11.02
N TYR A 247 -3.24 1.80 -11.71
CA TYR A 247 -3.24 0.45 -11.13
C TYR A 247 -1.83 0.02 -10.73
N HIS A 248 -0.87 0.19 -11.64
CA HIS A 248 0.53 -0.17 -11.40
C HIS A 248 1.21 0.75 -10.38
N HIS A 249 0.96 2.06 -10.44
CA HIS A 249 1.59 2.96 -9.49
C HIS A 249 1.04 2.79 -8.06
N PHE A 250 -0.23 2.40 -7.91
CA PHE A 250 -0.80 2.10 -6.60
C PHE A 250 -0.34 0.75 -6.03
N CYS A 251 0.24 -0.15 -6.84
CA CYS A 251 1.08 -1.24 -6.30
C CYS A 251 2.24 -0.66 -5.48
N ASP A 252 2.90 0.40 -5.98
CA ASP A 252 4.05 1.02 -5.32
C ASP A 252 3.63 1.64 -3.98
N PHE A 253 2.56 2.46 -3.99
CA PHE A 253 2.09 3.16 -2.79
C PHE A 253 1.57 2.21 -1.70
N ILE A 254 0.84 1.15 -2.06
CA ILE A 254 0.36 0.17 -1.08
C ILE A 254 1.53 -0.62 -0.48
N ASN A 255 2.50 -1.04 -1.30
CA ASN A 255 3.68 -1.74 -0.78
C ASN A 255 4.56 -0.81 0.09
N LEU A 256 4.62 0.49 -0.20
CA LEU A 256 5.25 1.47 0.68
C LEU A 256 4.51 1.62 2.01
N TYR A 257 3.18 1.67 1.99
CA TYR A 257 2.38 1.73 3.22
C TYR A 257 2.57 0.48 4.09
N ILE A 258 2.58 -0.71 3.49
CA ILE A 258 2.91 -1.96 4.21
C ILE A 258 4.34 -1.88 4.76
N THR A 259 5.28 -1.31 4.00
CA THR A 259 6.66 -1.09 4.45
C THR A 259 6.71 -0.19 5.70
N GLN A 260 5.86 0.84 5.81
CA GLN A 260 5.76 1.67 7.03
C GLN A 260 5.30 0.86 8.24
N HIS A 261 4.39 -0.11 8.07
CA HIS A 261 3.99 -1.03 9.14
C HIS A 261 5.13 -1.97 9.55
N VAL A 262 5.82 -2.58 8.59
CA VAL A 262 6.97 -3.46 8.85
C VAL A 262 8.11 -2.69 9.53
N ASN A 263 8.35 -1.44 9.13
CA ASN A 263 9.35 -0.58 9.75
C ASN A 263 8.87 0.10 11.06
N ASN A 264 7.58 -0.03 11.39
CA ASN A 264 6.91 0.66 12.51
C ASN A 264 7.17 2.17 12.55
N SER A 265 7.07 2.85 11.41
CA SER A 265 7.21 4.30 11.33
C SER A 265 6.33 4.87 10.23
N PHE A 266 5.50 5.85 10.60
CA PHE A 266 4.64 6.64 9.70
C PHE A 266 5.12 8.10 9.59
N SER A 267 6.38 8.34 9.97
CA SER A 267 6.98 9.66 9.80
C SER A 267 7.08 9.99 8.31
N THR A 268 6.74 11.22 7.96
CA THR A 268 6.99 11.83 6.65
C THR A 268 8.29 12.59 6.61
N ASP A 269 8.96 12.74 7.76
CA ASP A 269 10.29 13.33 7.84
C ASP A 269 11.36 12.31 7.39
N VAL A 270 11.21 11.81 6.17
CA VAL A 270 12.01 10.73 5.58
C VAL A 270 12.30 11.05 4.12
N TYR A 271 13.44 10.60 3.61
CA TYR A 271 13.70 10.66 2.17
C TYR A 271 13.17 9.42 1.47
N ILE A 272 12.63 9.61 0.27
CA ILE A 272 12.31 8.51 -0.65
C ILE A 272 13.24 8.64 -1.84
N VAL A 273 14.05 7.60 -2.06
CA VAL A 273 14.98 7.52 -3.18
C VAL A 273 14.46 6.51 -4.20
N MET A 274 14.09 7.00 -5.37
CA MET A 274 13.75 6.17 -6.53
C MET A 274 15.01 5.49 -7.06
N TRP A 275 15.06 4.17 -6.89
CA TRP A 275 16.09 3.28 -7.37
C TRP A 275 15.88 2.98 -8.86
N ASP A 276 16.30 3.91 -9.70
CA ASP A 276 16.37 3.76 -11.15
C ASP A 276 17.83 3.84 -11.58
N THR A 277 18.34 2.77 -12.19
CA THR A 277 19.72 2.66 -12.69
C THR A 277 19.88 3.22 -14.10
N SER A 278 18.78 3.55 -14.78
CA SER A 278 18.81 4.07 -16.14
C SER A 278 19.18 5.55 -16.18
N SER A 279 19.39 6.06 -17.40
CA SER A 279 19.51 7.49 -17.68
C SER A 279 18.15 8.17 -17.90
N TYR A 280 17.05 7.42 -17.97
CA TYR A 280 15.74 7.96 -18.32
C TYR A 280 15.13 8.83 -17.21
N GLY A 281 14.17 9.66 -17.61
CA GLY A 281 13.20 10.22 -16.69
C GLY A 281 12.15 9.19 -16.27
N TYR A 282 11.34 9.56 -15.28
CA TYR A 282 10.18 8.79 -14.85
C TYR A 282 8.95 9.68 -14.95
N GLY A 283 7.95 9.22 -15.71
CA GLY A 283 6.67 9.91 -15.79
C GLY A 283 5.79 9.46 -14.63
N ASP A 284 5.43 10.41 -13.77
CA ASP A 284 4.55 10.17 -12.63
C ASP A 284 3.34 11.10 -12.74
N LEU A 285 2.17 10.51 -12.98
CA LEU A 285 0.90 11.23 -13.09
C LEU A 285 0.16 11.33 -11.75
N PHE A 286 0.68 10.71 -10.69
CA PHE A 286 0.06 10.62 -9.37
C PHE A 286 1.01 11.12 -8.28
N SER A 287 1.95 12.00 -8.64
CA SER A 287 3.02 12.48 -7.76
C SER A 287 2.52 13.17 -6.49
N ASP A 288 1.30 13.73 -6.51
CA ASP A 288 0.65 14.29 -5.33
C ASP A 288 0.55 13.28 -4.17
N THR A 289 0.48 11.98 -4.50
CA THR A 289 0.38 10.88 -3.51
C THR A 289 1.64 10.78 -2.64
N TRP A 290 2.81 11.21 -3.11
CA TRP A 290 4.05 11.18 -2.32
C TRP A 290 3.96 12.02 -1.05
N ASN A 291 3.14 13.08 -1.05
CA ASN A 291 2.89 13.91 0.13
C ASN A 291 2.21 13.14 1.29
N ALA A 292 1.68 11.94 1.03
CA ALA A 292 1.22 11.04 2.08
C ALA A 292 2.35 10.33 2.82
N PHE A 293 3.53 10.21 2.21
CA PHE A 293 4.62 9.36 2.68
C PHE A 293 5.90 10.12 3.00
N THR A 294 6.09 11.32 2.46
CA THR A 294 7.27 12.16 2.71
C THR A 294 6.92 13.65 2.64
N ASP A 295 7.66 14.48 3.38
CA ASP A 295 7.60 15.95 3.31
C ASP A 295 8.60 16.51 2.26
N TYR A 296 9.23 15.65 1.47
CA TYR A 296 10.28 15.99 0.51
C TYR A 296 10.00 15.43 -0.88
N ASP A 297 10.57 16.06 -1.91
CA ASP A 297 10.51 15.53 -3.28
C ASP A 297 11.22 14.16 -3.37
N VAL A 298 10.69 13.28 -4.23
CA VAL A 298 11.32 12.00 -4.52
C VAL A 298 12.68 12.22 -5.16
N ILE A 299 13.72 11.67 -4.53
CA ILE A 299 15.10 11.81 -4.97
C ILE A 299 15.39 10.69 -5.97
N HIS A 300 15.88 11.01 -7.16
CA HIS A 300 16.39 9.98 -8.05
C HIS A 300 17.78 9.51 -7.59
N LEU A 301 18.05 8.19 -7.65
CA LEU A 301 19.37 7.63 -7.30
C LEU A 301 20.53 8.34 -8.02
N LYS A 302 20.31 8.77 -9.27
CA LYS A 302 21.30 9.50 -10.09
C LYS A 302 21.76 10.85 -9.52
N THR A 303 21.03 11.43 -8.57
CA THR A 303 21.47 12.62 -7.82
C THR A 303 22.79 12.37 -7.05
N TYR A 304 23.06 11.11 -6.74
CA TYR A 304 24.25 10.67 -6.01
C TYR A 304 25.37 10.15 -6.91
N ASP A 305 25.22 10.19 -8.23
CA ASP A 305 26.28 9.78 -9.17
C ASP A 305 27.59 10.55 -8.92
N SER A 306 28.71 9.88 -9.20
CA SER A 306 30.07 10.40 -9.02
C SER A 306 30.52 10.60 -7.56
N LYS A 307 29.78 10.04 -6.58
CA LYS A 307 30.04 10.23 -5.15
C LYS A 307 29.99 8.93 -4.38
N ARG A 308 30.62 8.91 -3.20
CA ARG A 308 30.39 7.93 -2.14
C ARG A 308 29.37 8.51 -1.18
N VAL A 309 28.29 7.79 -0.94
CA VAL A 309 27.19 8.24 -0.10
C VAL A 309 26.95 7.23 1.01
N CYS A 310 26.87 7.73 2.23
CA CYS A 310 26.54 6.95 3.41
C CYS A 310 25.11 7.28 3.84
N PHE A 311 24.34 6.28 4.25
CA PHE A 311 23.01 6.45 4.82
C PHE A 311 23.02 5.92 6.25
N LYS A 312 22.70 6.77 7.24
CA LYS A 312 22.62 6.33 8.64
C LYS A 312 21.55 5.28 8.84
N GLU A 313 20.39 5.49 8.22
CA GLU A 313 19.29 4.54 8.20
C GLU A 313 18.71 4.42 6.80
N ALA A 314 18.69 3.20 6.28
CA ALA A 314 18.14 2.88 4.98
C ALA A 314 17.12 1.73 5.07
N VAL A 315 16.04 1.86 4.33
CA VAL A 315 15.00 0.84 4.17
C VAL A 315 14.88 0.51 2.70
N PHE A 316 15.07 -0.76 2.37
CA PHE A 316 14.75 -1.31 1.05
C PHE A 316 13.29 -1.80 1.11
N SER A 317 12.39 -1.07 0.45
CA SER A 317 10.94 -1.24 0.60
C SER A 317 10.43 -2.56 0.02
N LEU A 318 9.24 -2.99 0.43
CA LEU A 318 8.51 -4.02 -0.33
C LEU A 318 8.25 -3.52 -1.76
N LEU A 319 8.35 -4.42 -2.74
CA LEU A 319 8.34 -4.09 -4.16
C LEU A 319 7.02 -4.48 -4.86
N PRO A 320 6.61 -3.76 -5.92
CA PRO A 320 5.23 -3.82 -6.43
C PRO A 320 4.83 -5.11 -7.16
N ARG A 321 5.79 -5.93 -7.63
CA ARG A 321 5.52 -7.10 -8.48
C ARG A 321 5.91 -8.43 -7.83
N MET A 322 6.10 -8.45 -6.51
CA MET A 322 6.51 -9.65 -5.77
C MET A 322 5.65 -10.87 -6.13
N ARG A 323 6.29 -12.00 -6.41
CA ARG A 323 5.57 -13.28 -6.52
C ARG A 323 4.91 -13.62 -5.18
N TYR A 324 3.61 -13.90 -5.21
CA TYR A 324 2.77 -14.01 -4.01
C TYR A 324 2.78 -12.74 -3.15
N GLY A 325 3.01 -11.59 -3.78
CA GLY A 325 2.92 -10.29 -3.14
C GLY A 325 1.47 -9.86 -2.92
N LEU A 326 1.33 -8.70 -2.29
CA LEU A 326 0.04 -8.06 -2.10
C LEU A 326 -0.24 -7.04 -3.20
N PHE A 327 -1.51 -6.90 -3.57
CA PHE A 327 -2.05 -6.12 -4.69
C PHE A 327 -1.85 -6.78 -6.05
N TYR A 328 -0.60 -6.96 -6.48
CA TYR A 328 -0.30 -7.54 -7.79
C TYR A 328 -0.11 -9.06 -7.71
N ASN A 329 -0.87 -9.81 -8.51
CA ASN A 329 -0.82 -11.28 -8.55
C ASN A 329 -0.94 -11.95 -7.16
N THR A 330 -1.72 -11.36 -6.27
CA THR A 330 -1.97 -11.92 -4.94
C THR A 330 -2.75 -13.23 -5.08
N PRO A 331 -2.28 -14.34 -4.48
CA PRO A 331 -2.98 -15.62 -4.52
C PRO A 331 -4.19 -15.58 -3.58
N LEU A 332 -5.22 -14.82 -3.94
CA LEU A 332 -6.33 -14.47 -3.08
C LEU A 332 -7.38 -15.58 -3.06
N ILE A 333 -7.59 -16.21 -1.90
CA ILE A 333 -8.70 -17.18 -1.71
C ILE A 333 -10.05 -16.55 -2.13
N SER A 334 -10.95 -17.33 -2.72
CA SER A 334 -12.28 -16.86 -3.15
C SER A 334 -13.27 -16.73 -1.96
N GLY A 335 -14.46 -16.17 -2.18
CA GLY A 335 -15.53 -16.06 -1.16
C GLY A 335 -15.36 -15.04 -0.03
N CYS A 336 -14.13 -14.56 0.20
CA CYS A 336 -13.80 -13.61 1.27
C CYS A 336 -13.61 -12.17 0.77
N GLN A 337 -13.82 -11.18 1.63
CA GLN A 337 -13.66 -9.76 1.32
C GLN A 337 -13.44 -8.92 2.59
N ASN A 338 -13.25 -7.60 2.41
CA ASN A 338 -13.19 -6.57 3.45
C ASN A 338 -11.90 -6.63 4.30
N THR A 339 -10.75 -6.29 3.69
CA THR A 339 -9.49 -6.20 4.44
C THR A 339 -9.41 -4.92 5.27
N GLY A 340 -8.79 -5.02 6.44
CA GLY A 340 -8.36 -3.88 7.23
C GLY A 340 -7.31 -3.05 6.51
N LEU A 341 -6.31 -3.69 5.93
CA LEU A 341 -5.13 -3.06 5.35
C LEU A 341 -5.42 -2.10 4.19
N PHE A 342 -6.22 -2.49 3.19
CA PHE A 342 -6.51 -1.61 2.05
C PHE A 342 -7.42 -0.44 2.44
N ARG A 343 -8.33 -0.68 3.38
CA ARG A 343 -9.13 0.39 3.98
C ARG A 343 -8.26 1.36 4.78
N ALA A 344 -7.32 0.85 5.58
CA ALA A 344 -6.38 1.66 6.33
C ALA A 344 -5.48 2.48 5.40
N PHE A 345 -4.97 1.87 4.32
CA PHE A 345 -4.23 2.57 3.27
C PHE A 345 -5.03 3.73 2.67
N ALA A 346 -6.28 3.46 2.26
CA ALA A 346 -7.15 4.49 1.69
C ALA A 346 -7.36 5.65 2.66
N GLN A 347 -7.68 5.35 3.92
CA GLN A 347 -7.84 6.36 4.98
C GLN A 347 -6.55 7.15 5.24
N HIS A 348 -5.40 6.48 5.24
CA HIS A 348 -4.10 7.09 5.46
C HIS A 348 -3.79 8.13 4.37
N VAL A 349 -3.92 7.74 3.10
CA VAL A 349 -3.68 8.63 1.95
C VAL A 349 -4.67 9.79 1.94
N LEU A 350 -5.97 9.52 2.06
CA LEU A 350 -7.00 10.58 2.04
C LEU A 350 -6.81 11.59 3.18
N HIS A 351 -6.47 11.13 4.38
CA HIS A 351 -6.19 12.00 5.52
C HIS A 351 -4.95 12.88 5.27
N ARG A 352 -3.84 12.29 4.82
CA ARG A 352 -2.60 13.02 4.58
C ARG A 352 -2.71 14.05 3.45
N LEU A 353 -3.51 13.73 2.43
CA LEU A 353 -3.79 14.63 1.31
C LEU A 353 -4.94 15.61 1.59
N ASN A 354 -5.47 15.64 2.81
CA ASN A 354 -6.58 16.50 3.23
C ASN A 354 -7.83 16.39 2.32
N ILE A 355 -8.14 15.17 1.86
CA ILE A 355 -9.35 14.89 1.08
C ILE A 355 -10.51 14.68 2.04
N THR A 356 -11.46 15.61 2.02
CA THR A 356 -12.62 15.60 2.90
C THR A 356 -13.76 14.76 2.31
N GLN A 357 -14.43 14.04 3.19
CA GLN A 357 -15.65 13.31 2.89
C GLN A 357 -16.84 14.11 3.41
N GLU A 358 -17.80 14.44 2.56
CA GLU A 358 -18.93 15.33 2.87
C GLU A 358 -20.12 14.65 3.56
N GLY A 359 -20.09 13.33 3.64
CA GLY A 359 -21.14 12.48 4.18
C GLY A 359 -22.05 11.99 3.06
N PRO A 360 -22.92 11.01 3.37
CA PRO A 360 -24.12 10.77 2.59
C PRO A 360 -24.95 12.05 2.47
N LYS A 361 -25.53 12.31 1.30
CA LYS A 361 -26.48 13.41 1.10
C LYS A 361 -27.89 12.91 1.40
N ASP A 362 -28.68 13.72 2.11
CA ASP A 362 -30.06 13.36 2.44
C ASP A 362 -30.90 13.23 1.15
N GLY A 363 -31.61 12.10 1.02
CA GLY A 363 -32.43 11.77 -0.15
C GLY A 363 -31.70 11.67 -1.49
N LYS A 364 -30.35 11.69 -1.52
CA LYS A 364 -29.56 11.71 -2.76
C LYS A 364 -28.45 10.66 -2.75
N ILE A 365 -28.25 10.04 -3.91
CA ILE A 365 -27.17 9.09 -4.20
C ILE A 365 -26.35 9.68 -5.34
N ARG A 366 -25.06 9.92 -5.10
CA ARG A 366 -24.13 10.50 -6.08
C ARG A 366 -23.63 9.39 -7.01
N VAL A 367 -24.00 9.47 -8.28
CA VAL A 367 -23.63 8.51 -9.31
C VAL A 367 -22.64 9.16 -10.27
N THR A 368 -21.41 8.65 -10.30
CA THR A 368 -20.33 9.18 -11.14
C THR A 368 -20.01 8.17 -12.23
N ILE A 369 -20.12 8.58 -13.49
CA ILE A 369 -19.68 7.79 -14.64
C ILE A 369 -18.30 8.29 -15.08
N LEU A 370 -17.31 7.40 -15.03
CA LEU A 370 -15.99 7.62 -15.60
C LEU A 370 -16.04 7.41 -17.12
N ALA A 371 -16.05 8.53 -17.85
CA ALA A 371 -15.84 8.55 -19.29
C ALA A 371 -14.36 8.40 -19.64
N ARG A 372 -14.08 8.07 -20.91
CA ARG A 372 -12.72 7.92 -21.43
C ARG A 372 -12.53 8.66 -22.73
N SER A 373 -11.56 9.57 -22.77
CA SER A 373 -11.05 10.17 -24.01
C SER A 373 -9.95 9.34 -24.70
N THR A 374 -10.00 8.01 -24.60
CA THR A 374 -9.04 7.08 -25.25
C THR A 374 -9.63 6.44 -26.49
N GLU A 375 -8.83 5.94 -27.44
CA GLU A 375 -9.33 5.32 -28.68
C GLU A 375 -10.28 4.12 -28.46
N TYR A 376 -10.01 3.33 -27.41
CA TYR A 376 -10.75 2.12 -27.07
C TYR A 376 -11.41 2.20 -25.70
N ARG A 377 -12.32 1.25 -25.44
CA ARG A 377 -13.12 1.11 -24.21
C ARG A 377 -13.99 2.33 -23.91
N LYS A 378 -14.41 3.08 -24.94
CA LYS A 378 -15.43 4.11 -24.83
C LYS A 378 -16.81 3.47 -24.68
N ILE A 379 -17.70 4.21 -24.02
CA ILE A 379 -19.12 3.88 -23.91
C ILE A 379 -19.85 4.63 -25.03
N LEU A 380 -20.23 3.93 -26.10
CA LEU A 380 -20.79 4.53 -27.31
C LEU A 380 -22.16 5.18 -27.06
N ASN A 381 -23.01 4.54 -26.25
CA ASN A 381 -24.34 5.03 -25.90
C ASN A 381 -24.39 5.71 -24.51
N GLN A 382 -23.29 6.35 -24.09
CA GLN A 382 -23.18 7.00 -22.77
C GLN A 382 -24.34 7.96 -22.48
N ASN A 383 -24.78 8.74 -23.48
CA ASN A 383 -25.88 9.69 -23.31
C ASN A 383 -27.21 8.99 -22.99
N GLU A 384 -27.48 7.82 -23.56
CA GLU A 384 -28.67 7.03 -23.25
C GLU A 384 -28.64 6.53 -21.81
N LEU A 385 -27.50 6.00 -21.36
CA LEU A 385 -27.32 5.53 -19.98
C LEU A 385 -27.48 6.67 -18.97
N VAL A 386 -26.87 7.83 -19.24
CA VAL A 386 -26.97 9.02 -18.39
C VAL A 386 -28.40 9.55 -18.32
N ASN A 387 -29.10 9.59 -19.46
CA ASN A 387 -30.50 10.01 -19.50
C ASN A 387 -31.39 9.05 -18.70
N ALA A 388 -31.15 7.74 -18.78
CA ALA A 388 -31.85 6.74 -17.98
C ALA A 388 -31.61 6.95 -16.47
N LEU A 389 -30.36 7.19 -16.03
CA LEU A 389 -30.08 7.49 -14.62
C LEU A 389 -30.82 8.73 -14.12
N LYS A 390 -30.87 9.78 -14.95
CA LYS A 390 -31.55 11.04 -14.60
C LYS A 390 -33.07 10.92 -14.44
N THR A 391 -33.67 9.80 -14.88
CA THR A 391 -35.09 9.52 -14.61
C THR A 391 -35.36 9.16 -13.14
N VAL A 392 -34.33 8.74 -12.40
CA VAL A 392 -34.42 8.39 -10.98
C VAL A 392 -34.16 9.65 -10.15
N SER A 393 -35.20 10.19 -9.50
CA SER A 393 -35.16 11.48 -8.80
C SER A 393 -34.16 11.55 -7.63
N THR A 394 -33.80 10.40 -7.05
CA THR A 394 -32.80 10.29 -5.98
C THR A 394 -31.36 10.28 -6.50
N PHE A 395 -31.12 10.11 -7.80
CA PHE A 395 -29.76 10.08 -8.34
C PHE A 395 -29.27 11.49 -8.69
N GLU A 396 -28.07 11.82 -8.19
CA GLU A 396 -27.28 12.98 -8.59
C GLU A 396 -26.19 12.49 -9.54
N VAL A 397 -26.42 12.66 -10.85
CA VAL A 397 -25.60 12.02 -11.89
C VAL A 397 -24.57 13.00 -12.45
N GLN A 398 -23.31 12.60 -12.47
CA GLN A 398 -22.22 13.32 -13.14
C GLN A 398 -21.39 12.41 -14.02
N ILE A 399 -20.75 13.01 -15.03
CA ILE A 399 -19.79 12.36 -15.92
C ILE A 399 -18.45 13.03 -15.70
N VAL A 400 -17.40 12.25 -15.54
CA VAL A 400 -16.04 12.75 -15.34
C VAL A 400 -15.07 12.08 -16.30
N ASP A 401 -14.06 12.83 -16.74
CA ASP A 401 -12.91 12.29 -17.46
C ASP A 401 -11.65 12.56 -16.62
N TYR A 402 -11.07 11.50 -16.05
CA TYR A 402 -9.90 11.59 -15.16
C TYR A 402 -8.59 11.65 -15.94
N LYS A 403 -8.55 12.54 -16.93
CA LYS A 403 -7.35 12.83 -17.70
C LYS A 403 -6.51 13.87 -16.97
N TYR A 404 -5.25 13.51 -16.66
CA TYR A 404 -4.37 14.29 -15.78
C TYR A 404 -4.14 15.76 -16.21
N ARG A 405 -4.28 16.09 -17.50
CA ARG A 405 -4.12 17.48 -18.00
C ARG A 405 -5.38 18.33 -17.83
N GLU A 406 -6.52 17.71 -17.60
CA GLU A 406 -7.83 18.38 -17.52
C GLU A 406 -8.32 18.43 -16.08
N LEU A 407 -7.96 17.43 -15.26
CA LEU A 407 -8.31 17.35 -13.85
C LEU A 407 -7.13 16.82 -13.03
N GLY A 408 -6.67 17.60 -12.06
CA GLY A 408 -5.57 17.23 -11.17
C GLY A 408 -5.95 16.04 -10.27
N PHE A 409 -4.96 15.26 -9.83
CA PHE A 409 -5.24 14.00 -9.11
C PHE A 409 -5.98 14.23 -7.78
N LEU A 410 -5.65 15.29 -7.04
CA LEU A 410 -6.39 15.64 -5.81
C LEU A 410 -7.87 15.96 -6.08
N ASP A 411 -8.21 16.58 -7.20
CA ASP A 411 -9.61 16.83 -7.58
C ASP A 411 -10.32 15.54 -7.98
N GLN A 412 -9.62 14.64 -8.67
CA GLN A 412 -10.13 13.29 -8.95
C GLN A 412 -10.46 12.54 -7.64
N LEU A 413 -9.58 12.63 -6.64
CA LEU A 413 -9.82 12.05 -5.31
C LEU A 413 -11.00 12.70 -4.60
N ARG A 414 -11.15 14.03 -4.65
CA ARG A 414 -12.31 14.73 -4.05
C ARG A 414 -13.63 14.24 -4.64
N ILE A 415 -13.71 14.08 -5.95
CA ILE A 415 -14.91 13.56 -6.62
C ILE A 415 -15.12 12.09 -6.26
N THR A 416 -14.06 11.27 -6.33
CA THR A 416 -14.11 9.84 -6.04
C THR A 416 -14.60 9.60 -4.60
N HIS A 417 -13.99 10.28 -3.63
CA HIS A 417 -14.30 10.08 -2.22
C HIS A 417 -15.71 10.58 -1.84
N ASN A 418 -16.32 11.37 -2.71
CA ASN A 418 -17.68 11.86 -2.62
C ASN A 418 -18.59 11.26 -3.72
N THR A 419 -18.33 10.02 -4.12
CA THR A 419 -19.18 9.24 -5.01
C THR A 419 -19.75 8.03 -4.27
N ASP A 420 -21.06 7.77 -4.42
CA ASP A 420 -21.73 6.64 -3.78
C ASP A 420 -21.85 5.44 -4.74
N ILE A 421 -22.01 5.69 -6.05
CA ILE A 421 -21.95 4.67 -7.11
C ILE A 421 -20.97 5.14 -8.18
N PHE A 422 -19.86 4.44 -8.35
CA PHE A 422 -18.82 4.75 -9.34
C PHE A 422 -18.87 3.76 -10.50
N ILE A 423 -19.14 4.25 -11.70
CA ILE A 423 -19.38 3.43 -12.89
C ILE A 423 -18.27 3.68 -13.90
N GLY A 424 -17.67 2.62 -14.43
CA GLY A 424 -16.64 2.76 -15.46
C GLY A 424 -16.34 1.48 -16.21
N MET A 425 -15.68 1.62 -17.37
CA MET A 425 -15.15 0.49 -18.13
C MET A 425 -13.84 -0.03 -17.53
N HIS A 426 -13.55 -1.33 -17.71
CA HIS A 426 -12.28 -1.93 -17.30
C HIS A 426 -11.05 -1.08 -17.67
N GLY A 427 -10.23 -0.74 -16.68
CA GLY A 427 -8.98 -0.01 -16.89
C GLY A 427 -8.55 0.81 -15.68
N ALA A 428 -7.35 1.38 -15.75
CA ALA A 428 -6.65 1.96 -14.60
C ALA A 428 -7.48 2.98 -13.79
N GLY A 429 -8.43 3.69 -14.42
CA GLY A 429 -9.32 4.61 -13.72
C GLY A 429 -10.27 3.93 -12.72
N LEU A 430 -10.56 2.63 -12.85
CA LEU A 430 -11.30 1.88 -11.82
C LEU A 430 -10.49 1.67 -10.54
N THR A 431 -9.17 1.90 -10.55
CA THR A 431 -8.34 1.89 -9.32
C THR A 431 -8.78 2.96 -8.31
N HIS A 432 -9.51 3.99 -8.75
CA HIS A 432 -10.20 4.93 -7.87
C HIS A 432 -11.15 4.26 -6.87
N LEU A 433 -11.57 3.01 -7.11
CA LEU A 433 -12.35 2.23 -6.15
C LEU A 433 -11.68 2.11 -4.77
N LEU A 434 -10.35 2.24 -4.69
CA LEU A 434 -9.61 2.30 -3.43
C LEU A 434 -10.04 3.47 -2.55
N PHE A 435 -10.47 4.58 -3.14
CA PHE A 435 -10.76 5.84 -2.46
C PHE A 435 -12.24 6.16 -2.35
N LEU A 436 -13.11 5.24 -2.81
CA LEU A 436 -14.54 5.35 -2.56
C LEU A 436 -14.84 5.29 -1.05
N PRO A 437 -15.92 5.93 -0.59
CA PRO A 437 -16.37 5.78 0.78
C PRO A 437 -16.83 4.34 1.04
N ASP A 438 -16.79 3.91 2.29
CA ASP A 438 -16.98 2.49 2.67
C ASP A 438 -18.36 1.91 2.26
N TRP A 439 -19.39 2.75 2.09
CA TRP A 439 -20.72 2.32 1.65
C TRP A 439 -20.88 2.20 0.13
N ALA A 440 -19.91 2.67 -0.64
CA ALA A 440 -20.06 2.81 -2.08
C ALA A 440 -20.06 1.48 -2.82
N ALA A 441 -20.64 1.53 -4.01
CA ALA A 441 -20.55 0.47 -5.00
C ALA A 441 -19.70 0.92 -6.21
N VAL A 442 -18.83 0.05 -6.69
CA VAL A 442 -18.16 0.18 -7.99
C VAL A 442 -18.86 -0.73 -9.00
N PHE A 443 -19.26 -0.15 -10.13
CA PHE A 443 -19.80 -0.87 -11.27
C PHE A 443 -18.76 -0.85 -12.40
N GLU A 444 -17.99 -1.93 -12.51
CA GLU A 444 -17.20 -2.21 -13.70
C GLU A 444 -18.17 -2.66 -14.77
N LEU A 445 -18.53 -1.77 -15.72
CA LEU A 445 -19.47 -2.08 -16.81
C LEU A 445 -19.05 -3.42 -17.43
N TYR A 446 -18.01 -3.42 -18.24
CA TYR A 446 -17.48 -4.64 -18.81
C TYR A 446 -16.02 -4.81 -18.42
N ASN A 447 -15.71 -5.99 -17.88
CA ASN A 447 -14.38 -6.40 -17.43
C ASN A 447 -13.41 -6.73 -18.59
N CYS A 448 -13.88 -6.72 -19.84
CA CYS A 448 -13.07 -7.05 -21.01
C CYS A 448 -12.38 -8.43 -20.89
N GLU A 449 -13.10 -9.42 -20.35
CA GLU A 449 -12.65 -10.80 -20.09
C GLU A 449 -11.53 -10.90 -19.04
N ASP A 450 -11.30 -9.84 -18.27
CA ASP A 450 -10.38 -9.78 -17.14
C ASP A 450 -11.18 -9.66 -15.83
N GLU A 451 -11.95 -10.72 -15.53
CA GLU A 451 -12.99 -10.70 -14.49
C GLU A 451 -12.47 -10.50 -13.07
N ARG A 452 -11.20 -10.85 -12.83
CA ARG A 452 -10.61 -10.91 -11.49
C ARG A 452 -9.96 -9.61 -11.05
N CYS A 453 -9.41 -8.83 -11.99
CA CYS A 453 -8.54 -7.69 -11.66
C CYS A 453 -9.20 -6.67 -10.70
N TYR A 454 -10.31 -6.04 -11.10
CA TYR A 454 -10.98 -5.05 -10.24
C TYR A 454 -11.96 -5.67 -9.25
N LEU A 455 -12.46 -6.88 -9.52
CA LEU A 455 -13.21 -7.66 -8.52
C LEU A 455 -12.35 -7.93 -7.29
N ASP A 456 -11.13 -8.44 -7.47
CA ASP A 456 -10.21 -8.71 -6.37
C ASP A 456 -9.77 -7.43 -5.68
N LEU A 457 -9.51 -6.35 -6.43
CA LEU A 457 -9.22 -5.05 -5.83
C LEU A 457 -10.38 -4.52 -4.97
N ALA A 458 -11.62 -4.67 -5.41
CA ALA A 458 -12.81 -4.27 -4.65
C ALA A 458 -12.99 -5.15 -3.39
N ARG A 459 -12.74 -6.46 -3.50
CA ARG A 459 -12.75 -7.39 -2.34
C ARG A 459 -11.68 -7.04 -1.31
N LEU A 460 -10.48 -6.68 -1.77
CA LEU A 460 -9.40 -6.19 -0.92
C LEU A 460 -9.82 -4.91 -0.20
N ARG A 461 -10.32 -3.90 -0.94
CA ARG A 461 -10.76 -2.63 -0.35
C ARG A 461 -12.00 -2.75 0.53
N GLY A 462 -12.86 -3.74 0.30
CA GLY A 462 -14.14 -3.89 1.01
C GLY A 462 -15.25 -2.99 0.48
N VAL A 463 -15.24 -2.64 -0.82
CA VAL A 463 -16.33 -1.93 -1.48
C VAL A 463 -17.15 -2.89 -2.34
N HIS A 464 -18.44 -2.61 -2.50
CA HIS A 464 -19.33 -3.50 -3.26
C HIS A 464 -19.00 -3.45 -4.74
N TYR A 465 -18.83 -4.61 -5.37
CA TYR A 465 -18.49 -4.72 -6.79
C TYR A 465 -19.64 -5.31 -7.59
N ILE A 466 -19.96 -4.66 -8.71
CA ILE A 466 -20.95 -5.11 -9.69
C ILE A 466 -20.30 -5.10 -11.07
N THR A 467 -20.64 -6.07 -11.90
CA THR A 467 -20.28 -6.09 -13.33
C THR A 467 -21.39 -6.72 -14.16
N TRP A 468 -21.34 -6.53 -15.48
CA TRP A 468 -22.29 -7.13 -16.43
C TRP A 468 -22.33 -8.66 -16.28
N ARG A 469 -23.53 -9.21 -16.06
CA ARG A 469 -23.75 -10.67 -15.92
C ARG A 469 -24.13 -11.34 -17.23
N ARG A 470 -24.77 -10.60 -18.15
CA ARG A 470 -25.34 -11.09 -19.40
C ARG A 470 -24.53 -10.61 -20.61
N GLN A 471 -23.67 -11.48 -21.15
CA GLN A 471 -22.79 -11.12 -22.27
C GLN A 471 -23.56 -10.67 -23.53
N ASN A 472 -24.75 -11.22 -23.78
CA ASN A 472 -25.60 -10.86 -24.93
C ASN A 472 -26.24 -9.46 -24.82
N LYS A 473 -25.93 -8.71 -23.77
CA LYS A 473 -26.39 -7.34 -23.52
C LYS A 473 -25.23 -6.32 -23.50
N VAL A 474 -24.02 -6.80 -23.76
CA VAL A 474 -22.83 -5.99 -24.02
C VAL A 474 -22.56 -6.06 -25.51
N PHE A 475 -22.54 -4.91 -26.19
CA PHE A 475 -22.44 -4.84 -27.64
C PHE A 475 -21.09 -4.23 -28.05
N PRO A 476 -20.09 -5.04 -28.39
CA PRO A 476 -18.83 -4.52 -28.91
C PRO A 476 -19.03 -3.87 -30.28
N GLN A 477 -18.31 -2.76 -30.53
CA GLN A 477 -18.35 -2.03 -31.80
C GLN A 477 -17.81 -2.89 -32.95
N ASP A 478 -16.75 -3.62 -32.66
CA ASP A 478 -16.06 -4.53 -33.54
C ASP A 478 -15.38 -5.63 -32.69
N LYS A 479 -14.61 -6.51 -33.33
CA LYS A 479 -13.94 -7.61 -32.62
C LYS A 479 -12.72 -7.18 -31.79
N GLY A 480 -12.36 -5.90 -31.83
CA GLY A 480 -11.15 -5.33 -31.26
C GLY A 480 -9.94 -5.56 -32.14
N HIS A 481 -8.99 -4.62 -32.10
CA HIS A 481 -7.82 -4.65 -32.97
C HIS A 481 -6.56 -4.29 -32.17
N HIS A 482 -6.01 -5.27 -31.44
CA HIS A 482 -4.70 -5.12 -30.82
C HIS A 482 -3.63 -5.03 -31.94
N PRO A 483 -2.71 -4.05 -31.88
CA PRO A 483 -1.69 -3.87 -32.92
C PRO A 483 -0.86 -5.12 -33.24
N THR A 484 -0.69 -6.00 -32.26
CA THR A 484 0.12 -7.24 -32.36
C THR A 484 -0.62 -8.55 -32.08
N LEU A 485 -1.72 -8.55 -31.33
CA LEU A 485 -2.41 -9.77 -30.88
C LEU A 485 -3.67 -10.08 -31.70
N GLY A 486 -4.09 -9.16 -32.58
CA GLY A 486 -5.34 -9.30 -33.33
C GLY A 486 -6.57 -8.96 -32.48
N GLU A 487 -7.62 -9.77 -32.56
CA GLU A 487 -8.88 -9.56 -31.85
C GLU A 487 -8.66 -9.57 -30.33
N HIS A 488 -9.01 -8.48 -29.65
CA HIS A 488 -8.80 -8.36 -28.20
C HIS A 488 -9.86 -7.43 -27.56
N PRO A 489 -10.60 -7.88 -26.52
CA PRO A 489 -11.69 -7.11 -25.91
C PRO A 489 -11.29 -5.71 -25.40
N LYS A 490 -10.08 -5.56 -24.85
CA LYS A 490 -9.57 -4.26 -24.40
C LYS A 490 -9.33 -3.22 -25.53
N PHE A 491 -9.43 -3.61 -26.80
CA PHE A 491 -9.12 -2.80 -27.99
C PHE A 491 -10.35 -2.60 -28.90
N THR A 492 -11.54 -2.49 -28.31
CA THR A 492 -12.78 -2.07 -28.97
C THR A 492 -13.59 -1.12 -28.07
N ASN A 493 -14.66 -0.52 -28.60
CA ASN A 493 -15.63 0.29 -27.85
C ASN A 493 -16.93 -0.50 -27.65
N TYR A 494 -17.78 -0.06 -26.72
CA TYR A 494 -18.95 -0.84 -26.33
C TYR A 494 -20.19 0.03 -26.21
N SER A 495 -21.35 -0.50 -26.60
CA SER A 495 -22.64 -0.04 -26.13
C SER A 495 -23.27 -1.07 -25.19
N PHE A 496 -24.21 -0.60 -24.37
CA PHE A 496 -24.80 -1.38 -23.29
C PHE A 496 -26.31 -1.29 -23.32
N ASP A 497 -26.98 -2.41 -23.02
CA ASP A 497 -28.44 -2.43 -22.85
C ASP A 497 -28.86 -1.55 -21.66
N VAL A 498 -29.75 -0.60 -21.93
CA VAL A 498 -30.15 0.42 -20.95
C VAL A 498 -30.94 -0.19 -19.79
N GLU A 499 -31.76 -1.21 -20.04
CA GLU A 499 -32.60 -1.84 -19.01
C GLU A 499 -31.77 -2.62 -18.00
N GLU A 500 -30.85 -3.48 -18.47
CA GLU A 500 -29.96 -4.22 -17.58
C GLU A 500 -28.98 -3.27 -16.87
N PHE A 501 -28.51 -2.22 -17.54
CA PHE A 501 -27.71 -1.18 -16.88
C PHE A 501 -28.47 -0.56 -15.71
N MET A 502 -29.70 -0.09 -15.92
CA MET A 502 -30.52 0.51 -14.87
C MET A 502 -30.85 -0.48 -13.75
N TYR A 503 -31.14 -1.73 -14.09
CA TYR A 503 -31.38 -2.79 -13.11
C TYR A 503 -30.19 -2.99 -12.18
N LEU A 504 -28.96 -3.08 -12.72
CA LEU A 504 -27.74 -3.23 -11.92
C LEU A 504 -27.43 -1.99 -11.08
N VAL A 505 -27.65 -0.77 -11.61
CA VAL A 505 -27.43 0.46 -10.83
C VAL A 505 -28.45 0.60 -9.69
N LEU A 506 -29.70 0.17 -9.89
CA LEU A 506 -30.70 0.16 -8.81
C LEU A 506 -30.34 -0.84 -7.71
N GLN A 507 -29.74 -1.99 -8.03
CA GLN A 507 -29.17 -2.91 -7.03
C GLN A 507 -28.02 -2.26 -6.26
N ALA A 508 -27.13 -1.55 -6.96
CA ALA A 508 -26.04 -0.80 -6.33
C ALA A 508 -26.58 0.25 -5.35
N ALA A 509 -27.63 0.97 -5.75
CA ALA A 509 -28.29 1.96 -4.90
C ALA A 509 -28.93 1.34 -3.66
N ASP A 510 -29.58 0.19 -3.79
CA ASP A 510 -30.15 -0.55 -2.65
C ASP A 510 -29.05 -0.97 -1.67
N HIS A 511 -27.91 -1.46 -2.17
CA HIS A 511 -26.74 -1.77 -1.34
C HIS A 511 -26.25 -0.54 -0.55
N VAL A 512 -26.07 0.60 -1.24
CA VAL A 512 -25.63 1.86 -0.61
C VAL A 512 -26.58 2.27 0.51
N LEU A 513 -27.89 2.25 0.26
CA LEU A 513 -28.91 2.66 1.24
C LEU A 513 -29.02 1.73 2.44
N GLN A 514 -28.73 0.44 2.26
CA GLN A 514 -28.77 -0.55 3.33
C GLN A 514 -27.46 -0.62 4.14
N HIS A 515 -26.38 0.00 3.66
CA HIS A 515 -25.08 -0.06 4.29
C HIS A 515 -25.12 0.53 5.73
N PRO A 516 -24.53 -0.12 6.75
CA PRO A 516 -24.63 0.34 8.15
C PRO A 516 -24.12 1.75 8.42
N LYS A 517 -23.18 2.24 7.59
CA LYS A 517 -22.63 3.61 7.68
C LYS A 517 -23.47 4.66 6.94
N TRP A 518 -24.52 4.26 6.24
CA TRP A 518 -25.48 5.19 5.64
C TRP A 518 -26.52 5.59 6.70
N PRO A 519 -26.51 6.84 7.19
CA PRO A 519 -27.30 7.24 8.36
C PRO A 519 -28.80 7.34 8.05
N PHE A 520 -29.16 7.62 6.80
CA PHE A 520 -30.53 7.78 6.34
C PHE A 520 -31.15 6.43 6.02
N LYS A 521 -31.33 5.58 7.03
CA LYS A 521 -32.22 4.44 6.87
C LYS A 521 -33.61 5.00 6.58
N LYS A 522 -34.26 4.53 5.51
CA LYS A 522 -35.69 4.79 5.29
C LYS A 522 -36.39 4.46 6.61
N LYS A 523 -36.95 5.47 7.28
CA LYS A 523 -38.01 5.18 8.23
C LYS A 523 -39.06 4.46 7.40
N HIS A 524 -39.30 3.19 7.71
CA HIS A 524 -40.57 2.61 7.31
C HIS A 524 -41.60 3.50 7.99
N ASP A 525 -42.28 4.33 7.20
CA ASP A 525 -43.53 4.93 7.64
C ASP A 525 -44.46 3.73 7.84
N GLU A 526 -44.58 3.31 9.10
CA GLU A 526 -45.68 2.47 9.54
C GLU A 526 -46.96 3.28 9.30
N LEU A 527 -47.60 3.03 8.15
CA LEU A 527 -48.99 3.37 7.89
C LEU A 527 -49.83 2.10 7.98
#